data_AF-A0A951YHS7-F1
#
_entry.id   AF-A0A951YHS7-F1
#
_cell.length_a   1.000
_cell.length_b   1.000
_cell.length_c   1.000
_cell.angle_alpha   90.00
_cell.angle_beta   90.00
_cell.angle_gamma   90.00
#
_symmetry.space_group_name_H-M   'P 1'
#
loop_
_entity.id
_entity.type
_entity.pdbx_description
1 polymer ?
#
loop_
_entity_poly.entity_id
_entity_poly.type
_entity_poly.pdbx_seq_one_letter_code
_entity_poly.pdbx_strand_id
1 'polypeptide(L)' 'MLECGHSQHVRHDPPLVTRAWVLTEAGRLSRLGAALACVRCRDGA' A
#
# COMPACT_ATOMS: atom_id res chain seq x y z
N MET A 1 1.71 10.61 2.34
CA MET A 1 0.72 11.45 1.62
C MET A 1 0.83 11.10 0.15
N LEU A 2 -0.30 10.84 -0.51
CA LEU A 2 -0.38 10.54 -1.94
C LEU A 2 -0.52 11.83 -2.76
N GLU A 3 -0.38 11.75 -4.08
CA GLU A 3 -0.49 12.90 -5.01
C GLU A 3 -1.86 13.60 -4.92
N CYS A 4 -2.93 12.85 -4.62
CA CYS A 4 -4.27 13.39 -4.37
C CYS A 4 -4.41 14.12 -3.02
N GLY A 5 -3.33 14.32 -2.25
CA GLY A 5 -3.35 14.97 -0.94
C GLY A 5 -3.78 14.07 0.22
N HIS A 6 -4.28 12.87 -0.05
CA HIS A 6 -4.74 11.94 0.98
C HIS A 6 -3.59 11.16 1.65
N SER A 7 -3.72 10.94 2.96
CA SER A 7 -2.89 9.99 3.69
C SER A 7 -3.50 8.59 3.57
N GLN A 8 -2.71 7.63 3.09
CA GLN A 8 -3.06 6.22 3.08
C GLN A 8 -2.02 5.46 3.90
N HIS A 9 -2.48 4.88 5.00
CA HIS A 9 -1.65 4.02 5.82
C HIS A 9 -1.60 2.62 5.18
N VAL A 10 -0.41 2.13 4.82
CA VAL A 10 -0.26 0.84 4.12
C VAL A 10 0.28 -0.28 5.02
N ARG A 11 0.76 0.01 6.24
CA ARG A 11 1.50 -0.93 7.09
C ARG A 11 0.71 -1.50 8.28
N HIS A 12 -0.13 -0.69 8.92
CA HIS A 12 -0.95 -1.02 10.08
C HIS A 12 -2.43 -0.89 9.74
N ASP A 13 -3.02 -1.99 9.32
CA ASP A 13 -4.45 -2.24 9.53
C ASP A 13 -4.50 -3.44 10.49
N PRO A 14 -5.02 -3.32 11.71
CA PRO A 14 -5.29 -4.48 12.57
C PRO A 14 -6.46 -5.24 11.91
N PRO A 15 -6.31 -6.47 11.40
CA PRO A 15 -5.41 -7.55 11.84
C PRO A 15 -4.10 -7.67 11.05
N LEU A 16 -3.11 -8.35 11.65
CA LEU A 16 -1.87 -8.74 10.95
C LEU A 16 -2.20 -9.38 9.58
N VAL A 17 -1.97 -8.63 8.51
CA VAL A 17 -2.17 -9.10 7.14
C VAL A 17 -0.91 -9.75 6.61
N THR A 18 -0.98 -11.04 6.27
CA THR A 18 0.11 -11.76 5.61
C THR A 18 0.35 -11.19 4.22
N ARG A 19 1.58 -10.74 3.97
CA ARG A 19 2.01 -10.26 2.66
C ARG A 19 3.16 -11.10 2.15
N ALA A 20 2.86 -12.15 1.41
CA ALA A 20 3.86 -13.12 0.92
C ALA A 20 5.02 -12.47 0.15
N TRP A 21 4.79 -11.35 -0.54
CA TRP A 21 5.81 -10.65 -1.30
C TRP A 21 6.98 -10.11 -0.43
N VAL A 22 6.81 -9.97 0.88
CA VAL A 22 7.91 -9.50 1.75
C VAL A 22 8.96 -10.59 2.00
N LEU A 23 8.58 -11.86 1.81
CA LEU A 23 9.39 -13.03 2.18
C LEU A 23 10.61 -13.22 1.26
N THR A 24 10.51 -12.79 0.00
CA THR A 24 11.59 -12.94 -0.99
C THR A 24 12.14 -11.60 -1.40
N GLU A 25 13.43 -11.55 -1.74
CA GLU A 25 14.04 -10.33 -2.28
C GLU A 25 13.36 -9.86 -3.56
N ALA A 26 13.11 -10.78 -4.50
CA ALA A 26 12.39 -10.49 -5.74
C ALA A 26 11.01 -9.88 -5.48
N GLY A 27 10.28 -10.40 -4.49
CA GLY A 27 8.97 -9.85 -4.10
C GLY A 27 9.07 -8.44 -3.53
N ARG A 28 10.10 -8.15 -2.72
CA ARG A 28 10.35 -6.78 -2.22
C ARG A 28 10.71 -5.82 -3.35
N LEU A 29 11.60 -6.23 -4.26
CA LEU A 29 12.00 -5.43 -5.41
C LEU A 29 10.82 -5.11 -6.33
N SER A 30 9.93 -6.08 -6.55
CA SER A 30 8.72 -5.89 -7.36
C SER A 30 7.75 -4.83 -6.81
N ARG A 31 7.86 -4.44 -5.53
CA ARG A 31 7.00 -3.43 -4.92
C ARG A 31 7.59 -2.01 -4.93
N LEU A 32 8.87 -1.88 -5.27
CA LEU A 32 9.50 -0.56 -5.42
C LEU A 32 8.90 0.16 -6.63
N GLY A 33 8.56 1.44 -6.46
CA GLY A 33 7.95 2.26 -7.52
C GLY A 33 6.50 1.91 -7.87
N ALA A 34 5.88 0.94 -7.21
CA ALA A 34 4.48 0.59 -7.46
C ALA A 34 3.53 1.73 -7.08
N ALA A 35 2.60 2.07 -7.99
CA ALA A 35 1.56 3.05 -7.73
C ALA A 35 0.59 2.57 -6.62
N LEU A 36 0.14 3.49 -5.78
CA LEU A 36 -0.84 3.23 -4.74
C LEU A 36 -2.18 3.85 -5.12
N ALA A 37 -3.23 3.03 -5.20
CA ALA A 37 -4.59 3.50 -5.39
C ALA A 37 -5.11 4.13 -4.09
N CYS A 38 -5.57 5.38 -4.16
CA CYS A 38 -6.12 6.07 -3.00
C CYS A 38 -7.51 5.53 -2.64
N VAL A 39 -7.63 4.91 -1.45
CA VAL A 39 -8.90 4.39 -0.93
C VAL A 39 -9.93 5.51 -0.75
N ARG A 40 -9.51 6.68 -0.26
CA ARG A 40 -10.41 7.82 -0.04
C ARG A 40 -11.01 8.34 -1.35
N CYS A 41 -10.20 8.49 -2.40
CA CYS A 41 -10.71 8.88 -3.73
C CYS A 41 -11.66 7.83 -4.32
N ARG A 42 -11.40 6.54 -4.07
CA ARG A 42 -12.30 5.47 -4.52
C ARG A 42 -13.64 5.52 -3.78
N ASP A 43 -13.63 5.86 -2.50
CA ASP A 43 -14.82 5.88 -1.66
C ASP A 43 -15.59 7.21 -1.76
N GLY A 44 -15.16 8.13 -2.63
CA GLY A 44 -15.84 9.41 -2.90
C GLY A 44 -15.56 10.51 -1.87
N ALA A 45 -14.50 10.37 -1.09
CA ALA A 45 -14.09 11.31 -0.04
C ALA A 45 -13.08 12.35 -0.53
#